data_AF-A0A9Q0X789-F1
#
_entry.id   AF-A0A9Q0X789-F1
#
_cell.length_a   1.000
_cell.length_b   1.000
_cell.length_c   1.000
_cell.angle_alpha   90.00
_cell.angle_beta   90.00
_cell.angle_gamma   90.00
#
_symmetry.space_group_name_H-M   'P 1'
#
loop_
_entity.id
_entity.type
_entity.pdbx_description
1 polymer ?
#
loop_
_entity_poly.entity_id
_entity_poly.type
_entity_poly.pdbx_seq_one_letter_code
_entity_poly.pdbx_strand_id
1 'polypeptide(L)'
;MNGGPSKSLPEQRPGLKERPGSSEERTNHELLLMDPEGLDCLHPAQRSLRKCFRDLQEQDEVWKRTLAACTPLLASVANLAEQMQALRKVPLEKSPLRSFPDLAGRLGHKQRWALEALLEELHQDKLQELQRVSEAAAARVSAVSLLSQQLGGQPGLAKAFRRSARWPSLADMLEWLLDIEAFYHRTCLEVKLLLLQVRHEDLAGLQALPAAWAHLLQRGQQGLVEGADGALVLGWGWWVTEQGPGIVGAEVHLCSVHRGI
;
A
#
# COMPACT_ATOMS: atom_id res chain seq x y z
N MET A 1 -82.38 36.71 47.87
CA MET A 1 -83.07 37.73 47.04
C MET A 1 -82.07 38.20 46.00
N ASN A 2 -82.46 38.12 44.72
CA ASN A 2 -82.06 38.92 43.55
C ASN A 2 -80.57 39.31 43.43
N GLY A 3 -79.81 38.89 42.40
CA GLY A 3 -80.16 38.98 40.98
C GLY A 3 -79.61 40.30 40.42
N GLY A 4 -78.55 40.25 39.63
CA GLY A 4 -78.04 41.40 38.88
C GLY A 4 -76.72 41.10 38.15
N PRO A 5 -76.55 41.44 36.86
CA PRO A 5 -75.66 40.72 35.95
C PRO A 5 -74.42 41.51 35.47
N SER A 6 -73.54 40.75 34.81
CA SER A 6 -72.34 41.10 34.07
C SER A 6 -72.40 42.38 33.22
N LYS A 7 -71.25 43.07 33.10
CA LYS A 7 -70.77 43.69 31.86
C LYS A 7 -69.26 43.89 31.91
N SER A 8 -68.58 43.16 31.03
CA SER A 8 -67.14 43.12 30.81
C SER A 8 -66.66 44.35 30.04
N LEU A 9 -65.53 44.92 30.46
CA LEU A 9 -64.81 45.99 29.77
C LEU A 9 -63.80 45.39 28.75
N PRO A 10 -63.56 46.03 27.59
CA PRO A 10 -62.61 45.53 26.60
C PRO A 10 -61.20 46.11 26.79
N GLU A 11 -60.21 45.23 26.71
CA GLU A 11 -58.78 45.55 26.73
C GLU A 11 -58.29 45.91 25.31
N GLN A 12 -57.50 46.99 25.22
CA GLN A 12 -56.96 47.52 23.97
C GLN A 12 -55.64 46.82 23.59
N ARG A 13 -55.59 46.30 22.34
CA ARG A 13 -54.51 46.22 21.29
C ARG A 13 -53.02 46.31 21.71
N PRO A 14 -52.04 45.68 20.99
CA PRO A 14 -51.99 45.62 19.51
C PRO A 14 -51.29 44.40 18.86
N GLY A 15 -51.34 44.33 17.52
CA GLY A 15 -50.20 43.81 16.73
C GLY A 15 -50.43 42.49 15.98
N LEU A 16 -50.92 42.59 14.75
CA LEU A 16 -50.80 41.55 13.72
C LEU A 16 -49.32 41.34 13.35
N LYS A 17 -48.82 40.10 13.47
CA LYS A 17 -47.91 39.50 12.48
C LYS A 17 -47.75 37.99 12.69
N GLU A 18 -48.36 37.25 11.77
CA GLU A 18 -47.93 35.99 11.13
C GLU A 18 -47.00 35.01 11.88
N ARG A 19 -47.49 33.78 12.07
CA ARG A 19 -46.71 32.52 12.10
C ARG A 19 -46.83 31.84 10.72
N PRO A 20 -46.11 30.76 10.39
CA PRO A 20 -44.73 30.34 10.77
C PRO A 20 -43.92 29.91 9.52
N GLY A 21 -42.59 29.88 9.59
CA GLY A 21 -41.75 29.35 8.51
C GLY A 21 -40.50 28.65 9.06
N SER A 22 -40.51 27.32 8.97
CA SER A 22 -39.34 26.45 8.72
C SER A 22 -37.99 26.86 9.33
N SER A 23 -37.70 26.29 10.50
CA SER A 23 -36.33 26.23 11.03
C SER A 23 -35.42 25.22 10.29
N GLU A 24 -35.81 24.77 9.08
CA GLU A 24 -35.08 23.81 8.24
C GLU A 24 -34.38 24.45 7.02
N GLU A 25 -34.50 25.76 6.80
CA GLU A 25 -33.90 26.42 5.62
C GLU A 25 -32.56 27.11 5.89
N ARG A 26 -32.00 26.99 7.10
CA ARG A 26 -30.70 27.61 7.43
C ARG A 26 -29.48 26.77 7.10
N THR A 27 -29.62 25.50 6.73
CA THR A 27 -28.48 24.63 6.35
C THR A 27 -28.10 24.71 4.87
N ASN A 28 -28.88 25.37 4.02
CA ASN A 28 -28.59 25.46 2.58
C ASN A 28 -27.99 26.81 2.13
N HIS A 29 -27.97 27.84 2.98
CA HIS A 29 -27.39 29.15 2.63
C HIS A 29 -25.93 29.34 3.07
N GLU A 30 -25.36 28.47 3.91
CA GLU A 30 -23.92 28.41 4.16
C GLU A 30 -23.13 27.65 3.06
N LEU A 31 -23.84 27.12 2.04
CA LEU A 31 -23.25 26.48 0.87
C LEU A 31 -22.95 27.44 -0.28
N LEU A 32 -23.33 28.72 -0.19
CA LEU A 32 -23.29 29.69 -1.29
C LEU A 32 -22.36 30.90 -1.09
N LEU A 33 -21.42 30.79 -0.13
CA LEU A 33 -20.20 31.61 -0.08
C LEU A 33 -18.99 30.67 -0.09
N MET A 34 -18.98 29.72 -1.02
CA MET A 34 -17.78 28.97 -1.36
C MET A 34 -17.03 29.79 -2.41
N ASP A 35 -15.84 30.27 -2.04
CA ASP A 35 -14.87 30.84 -2.98
C ASP A 35 -14.63 29.83 -4.12
N PRO A 36 -15.07 30.10 -5.37
CA PRO A 36 -14.97 29.15 -6.46
C PRO A 36 -13.50 28.79 -6.77
N GLU A 37 -12.57 29.72 -6.51
CA GLU A 37 -11.13 29.54 -6.78
C GLU A 37 -10.46 28.49 -5.87
N GLY A 38 -10.97 28.30 -4.64
CA GLY A 38 -10.41 27.33 -3.69
C GLY A 38 -10.81 25.89 -3.99
N LEU A 39 -11.91 25.67 -4.71
CA LEU A 39 -12.37 24.35 -5.14
C LEU A 39 -11.60 23.87 -6.38
N ASP A 40 -11.21 24.80 -7.26
CA ASP A 40 -10.45 24.54 -8.47
C ASP A 40 -9.01 24.08 -8.18
N CYS A 41 -8.41 24.53 -7.08
CA CYS A 41 -7.07 24.12 -6.65
C CYS A 41 -7.04 22.76 -5.92
N LEU A 42 -8.17 22.34 -5.35
CA LEU A 42 -8.36 21.05 -4.68
C LEU A 42 -8.37 19.89 -5.69
N HIS A 43 -8.94 20.15 -6.86
CA HIS A 43 -9.20 19.15 -7.89
C HIS A 43 -7.90 18.58 -8.53
N PRO A 44 -6.85 19.37 -8.84
CA PRO A 44 -5.58 18.87 -9.37
C PRO A 44 -4.83 17.94 -8.41
N ALA A 45 -4.72 18.31 -7.12
CA ALA A 45 -4.03 17.49 -6.11
C ALA A 45 -4.73 16.13 -5.93
N GLN A 46 -6.06 16.16 -5.76
CA GLN A 46 -6.87 14.95 -5.61
C GLN A 46 -6.84 14.07 -6.87
N ARG A 47 -6.89 14.67 -8.06
CA ARG A 47 -6.78 13.94 -9.34
C ARG A 47 -5.41 13.27 -9.47
N SER A 48 -4.33 13.97 -9.13
CA SER A 48 -2.97 13.44 -9.17
C SER A 48 -2.75 12.31 -8.16
N LEU A 49 -3.30 12.43 -6.95
CA LEU A 49 -3.27 11.36 -5.94
C LEU A 49 -4.00 10.11 -6.41
N ARG A 50 -5.23 10.26 -6.92
CA ARG A 50 -5.99 9.13 -7.47
C ARG A 50 -5.25 8.44 -8.61
N LYS A 51 -4.63 9.23 -9.49
CA LYS A 51 -3.77 8.69 -10.55
C LYS A 51 -2.59 7.93 -9.95
N CYS A 52 -1.89 8.52 -8.98
CA CYS A 52 -0.76 7.88 -8.31
C CYS A 52 -1.13 6.53 -7.69
N PHE A 53 -2.24 6.46 -6.95
CA PHE A 53 -2.71 5.20 -6.36
C PHE A 53 -3.08 4.13 -7.38
N ARG A 54 -3.79 4.50 -8.45
CA ARG A 54 -4.11 3.56 -9.53
C ARG A 54 -2.83 3.05 -10.21
N ASP A 55 -1.92 3.95 -10.53
CA ASP A 55 -0.66 3.58 -11.17
C ASP A 55 0.21 2.70 -10.23
N LEU A 56 0.18 2.95 -8.90
CA LEU A 56 0.85 2.10 -7.90
C LEU A 56 0.20 0.73 -7.75
N GLN A 57 -1.13 0.63 -7.91
CA GLN A 57 -1.82 -0.66 -7.90
C GLN A 57 -1.38 -1.55 -9.08
N GLU A 58 -1.20 -0.96 -10.26
CA GLU A 58 -0.65 -1.68 -11.42
C GLU A 58 0.79 -2.14 -11.17
N GLN A 59 1.60 -1.32 -10.49
CA GLN A 59 2.96 -1.69 -10.11
C GLN A 59 3.02 -2.78 -9.04
N ASP A 60 2.09 -2.78 -8.08
CA ASP A 60 2.00 -3.80 -7.03
C ASP A 60 1.76 -5.20 -7.62
N GLU A 61 0.98 -5.28 -8.70
CA GLU A 61 0.78 -6.53 -9.43
C GLU A 61 2.06 -7.04 -10.10
N VAL A 62 2.87 -6.14 -10.68
CA VAL A 62 4.19 -6.50 -11.22
C VAL A 62 5.09 -6.98 -10.08
N TRP A 63 5.17 -6.20 -9.00
CA TRP A 63 5.94 -6.52 -7.80
C TRP A 63 5.65 -7.92 -7.26
N LYS A 64 4.37 -8.24 -7.02
CA LYS A 64 3.93 -9.55 -6.52
C LYS A 64 4.32 -10.68 -7.45
N ARG A 65 4.16 -10.50 -8.77
CA ARG A 65 4.54 -11.50 -9.77
C ARG A 65 6.05 -11.72 -9.80
N THR A 66 6.84 -10.66 -9.73
CA THR A 66 8.30 -10.76 -9.67
C THR A 66 8.75 -11.49 -8.40
N LEU A 67 8.19 -11.14 -7.22
CA LEU A 67 8.48 -11.86 -5.97
C LEU A 67 8.09 -13.34 -6.04
N ALA A 68 6.93 -13.65 -6.63
CA ALA A 68 6.50 -15.03 -6.83
C ALA A 68 7.46 -15.79 -7.76
N ALA A 69 7.95 -15.16 -8.82
CA ALA A 69 8.91 -15.73 -9.77
C ALA A 69 10.30 -15.99 -9.15
N CYS A 70 10.71 -15.26 -8.10
CA CYS A 70 11.94 -15.56 -7.37
C CYS A 70 11.89 -16.90 -6.63
N THR A 71 10.72 -17.30 -6.14
CA THR A 71 10.54 -18.50 -5.30
C THR A 71 11.04 -19.79 -5.97
N PRO A 72 10.63 -20.15 -7.20
CA PRO A 72 11.13 -21.35 -7.88
C PRO A 72 12.62 -21.28 -8.22
N LEU A 73 13.18 -20.09 -8.48
CA LEU A 73 14.62 -19.91 -8.71
C LEU A 73 15.41 -20.19 -7.44
N LEU A 74 14.99 -19.65 -6.31
CA LEU A 74 15.61 -19.89 -5.01
C LEU A 74 15.51 -21.37 -4.60
N ALA A 75 14.38 -22.02 -4.85
CA ALA A 75 14.24 -23.46 -4.64
C ALA A 75 15.21 -24.27 -5.53
N SER A 76 15.41 -23.85 -6.78
CA SER A 76 16.37 -24.47 -7.70
C SER A 76 17.81 -24.31 -7.21
N VAL A 77 18.16 -23.14 -6.68
CA VAL A 77 19.46 -22.87 -6.04
C VAL A 77 19.69 -23.80 -4.84
N ALA A 78 18.72 -23.90 -3.94
CA ALA A 78 18.82 -24.76 -2.75
C ALA A 78 18.99 -26.23 -3.12
N ASN A 79 18.17 -26.73 -4.05
CA ASN A 79 18.27 -28.10 -4.56
C ASN A 79 19.62 -28.38 -5.23
N LEU A 80 20.15 -27.43 -6.01
CA LEU A 80 21.46 -27.57 -6.62
C LEU A 80 22.59 -27.62 -5.58
N ALA A 81 22.49 -26.80 -4.53
CA ALA A 81 23.44 -26.83 -3.42
C ALA A 81 23.40 -28.16 -2.65
N GLU A 82 22.21 -28.76 -2.48
CA GLU A 82 22.07 -30.12 -1.93
C GLU A 82 22.75 -31.16 -2.83
N GLN A 83 22.56 -31.10 -4.15
CA GLN A 83 23.22 -32.00 -5.10
C GLN A 83 24.75 -31.85 -5.08
N MET A 84 25.26 -30.61 -4.98
CA MET A 84 26.69 -30.35 -4.83
C MET A 84 27.23 -30.95 -3.52
N GLN A 85 26.46 -30.86 -2.44
CA GLN A 85 26.85 -31.45 -1.16
C GLN A 85 26.81 -32.98 -1.22
N ALA A 86 25.80 -33.57 -1.87
CA ALA A 86 25.71 -35.02 -2.07
C ALA A 86 26.89 -35.55 -2.88
N LEU A 87 27.26 -34.87 -3.96
CA LEU A 87 28.42 -35.23 -4.78
C LEU A 87 29.72 -35.27 -3.96
N ARG A 88 29.90 -34.33 -3.02
CA ARG A 88 31.07 -34.30 -2.12
C ARG A 88 31.11 -35.49 -1.14
N LYS A 89 29.96 -36.09 -0.82
CA LYS A 89 29.84 -37.20 0.15
C LYS A 89 29.94 -38.57 -0.51
N VAL A 90 29.66 -38.68 -1.81
CA VAL A 90 29.62 -39.97 -2.50
C VAL A 90 31.04 -40.47 -2.82
N PRO A 91 31.43 -41.68 -2.38
CA PRO A 91 32.71 -42.27 -2.74
C PRO A 91 32.65 -42.85 -4.17
N LEU A 92 32.79 -41.99 -5.18
CA LEU A 92 32.68 -42.38 -6.60
C LEU A 92 33.66 -43.48 -7.00
N GLU A 93 34.87 -43.47 -6.43
CA GLU A 93 35.90 -44.49 -6.64
C GLU A 93 35.48 -45.91 -6.21
N LYS A 94 34.55 -46.00 -5.26
CA LYS A 94 34.00 -47.28 -4.76
C LYS A 94 32.69 -47.67 -5.45
N SER A 95 32.23 -46.86 -6.40
CA SER A 95 30.98 -47.08 -7.12
C SER A 95 31.23 -47.73 -8.50
N PRO A 96 30.17 -48.19 -9.19
CA PRO A 96 30.26 -48.57 -10.60
C PRO A 96 30.76 -47.43 -11.53
N LEU A 97 30.71 -46.17 -11.08
CA LEU A 97 31.15 -45.01 -11.86
C LEU A 97 32.67 -44.78 -11.82
N ARG A 98 33.43 -45.63 -11.12
CA ARG A 98 34.92 -45.55 -11.03
C ARG A 98 35.64 -45.57 -12.38
N SER A 99 34.99 -46.04 -13.44
CA SER A 99 35.53 -46.00 -14.80
C SER A 99 35.58 -44.58 -15.39
N PHE A 100 35.01 -43.59 -14.70
CA PHE A 100 34.96 -42.18 -15.10
C PHE A 100 35.66 -41.29 -14.05
N PRO A 101 37.00 -41.30 -13.99
CA PRO A 101 37.77 -40.58 -12.96
C PRO A 101 37.60 -39.04 -13.02
N ASP A 102 37.19 -38.51 -14.17
CA ASP A 102 36.91 -37.09 -14.40
C ASP A 102 35.48 -36.67 -14.04
N LEU A 103 34.59 -37.62 -13.74
CA LEU A 103 33.15 -37.37 -13.55
C LEU A 103 32.87 -36.35 -12.45
N ALA A 104 33.53 -36.48 -11.31
CA ALA A 104 33.35 -35.57 -10.17
C ALA A 104 33.68 -34.13 -10.55
N GLY A 105 34.83 -33.93 -11.22
CA GLY A 105 35.28 -32.62 -11.68
C GLY A 105 34.34 -32.02 -12.71
N ARG A 106 33.90 -32.81 -13.69
CA ARG A 106 32.99 -32.35 -14.75
C ARG A 106 31.59 -32.04 -14.24
N LEU A 107 31.04 -32.89 -13.36
CA LEU A 107 29.75 -32.64 -12.74
C LEU A 107 29.81 -31.42 -11.83
N GLY A 108 30.85 -31.30 -11.00
CA GLY A 108 31.05 -30.13 -10.15
C GLY A 108 31.27 -28.83 -10.93
N HIS A 109 31.88 -28.89 -12.12
CA HIS A 109 31.95 -27.75 -13.03
C HIS A 109 30.58 -27.39 -13.61
N LYS A 110 29.82 -28.37 -14.11
CA LYS A 110 28.44 -28.15 -14.62
C LYS A 110 27.51 -27.59 -13.55
N GLN A 111 27.58 -28.11 -12.32
CA GLN A 111 26.76 -27.63 -11.20
C GLN A 111 27.11 -26.18 -10.83
N ARG A 112 28.40 -25.82 -10.78
CA ARG A 112 28.80 -24.43 -10.53
C ARG A 112 28.28 -23.48 -11.62
N TRP A 113 28.42 -23.86 -12.87
CA TRP A 113 27.92 -23.06 -13.98
C TRP A 113 26.39 -22.87 -13.93
N ALA A 114 25.64 -23.93 -13.59
CA ALA A 114 24.19 -23.83 -13.41
C ALA A 114 23.82 -22.93 -12.20
N LEU A 115 24.59 -22.99 -11.12
CA LEU A 115 24.38 -22.14 -9.95
C LEU A 115 24.64 -20.66 -10.29
N GLU A 116 25.72 -20.37 -10.99
CA GLU A 116 26.05 -19.03 -11.48
C GLU A 116 24.93 -18.49 -12.37
N ALA A 117 24.42 -19.28 -13.31
CA ALA A 117 23.32 -18.88 -14.18
C ALA A 117 22.03 -18.54 -13.39
N LEU A 118 21.65 -19.36 -12.40
CA LEU A 118 20.47 -19.10 -11.56
C LEU A 118 20.63 -17.83 -10.72
N LEU A 119 21.82 -17.61 -10.16
CA LEU A 119 22.10 -16.40 -9.38
C LEU A 119 22.14 -15.16 -10.28
N GLU A 120 22.66 -15.28 -11.50
CA GLU A 120 22.63 -14.20 -12.48
C GLU A 120 21.20 -13.83 -12.85
N GLU A 121 20.31 -14.80 -13.09
CA GLU A 121 18.88 -14.55 -13.36
C GLU A 121 18.20 -13.82 -12.19
N LEU A 122 18.46 -14.24 -10.95
CA LEU A 122 17.95 -13.56 -9.76
C LEU A 122 18.45 -12.11 -9.67
N HIS A 123 19.72 -11.84 -9.98
CA HIS A 123 20.32 -10.51 -9.86
C HIS A 123 19.99 -9.56 -11.03
N GLN A 124 20.14 -10.03 -12.27
CA GLN A 124 20.01 -9.20 -13.47
C GLN A 124 18.58 -9.05 -13.95
N ASP A 125 17.72 -10.03 -13.68
CA ASP A 125 16.32 -9.96 -14.10
C ASP A 125 15.42 -9.56 -12.92
N LYS A 126 15.30 -10.45 -11.93
CA LYS A 126 14.26 -10.27 -10.89
C LYS A 126 14.55 -9.10 -9.96
N LEU A 127 15.77 -8.97 -9.45
CA LEU A 127 16.13 -7.84 -8.58
C LEU A 127 16.06 -6.50 -9.34
N GLN A 128 16.45 -6.46 -10.61
CA GLN A 128 16.32 -5.26 -11.44
C GLN A 128 14.86 -4.85 -11.64
N GLU A 129 13.95 -5.82 -11.85
CA GLU A 129 12.52 -5.53 -11.98
C GLU A 129 11.92 -4.99 -10.67
N LEU A 130 12.27 -5.56 -9.51
CA LEU A 130 11.86 -5.03 -8.21
C LEU A 130 12.40 -3.61 -7.98
N GLN A 131 13.65 -3.34 -8.34
CA GLN A 131 14.25 -2.01 -8.25
C GLN A 131 13.50 -0.99 -9.12
N ARG A 132 13.15 -1.35 -10.36
CA ARG A 132 12.36 -0.48 -11.24
C ARG A 132 11.00 -0.12 -10.65
N VAL A 133 10.30 -1.08 -10.06
CA VAL A 133 9.01 -0.83 -9.39
C VAL A 133 9.20 0.13 -8.21
N SER A 134 10.22 -0.12 -7.37
CA SER A 134 10.53 0.74 -6.23
C SER A 134 10.90 2.18 -6.65
N GLU A 135 11.73 2.35 -7.68
CA GLU A 135 12.13 3.66 -8.21
C GLU A 135 10.95 4.40 -8.84
N ALA A 136 10.11 3.68 -9.60
CA ALA A 136 8.91 4.24 -10.20
C ALA A 136 7.86 4.65 -9.15
N ALA A 137 7.77 3.93 -8.02
CA ALA A 137 6.97 4.34 -6.88
C ALA A 137 7.52 5.63 -6.25
N ALA A 138 8.83 5.66 -5.95
CA ALA A 138 9.48 6.83 -5.36
C ALA A 138 9.34 8.09 -6.23
N ALA A 139 9.52 7.98 -7.55
CA ALA A 139 9.35 9.09 -8.48
C ALA A 139 7.91 9.64 -8.47
N ARG A 140 6.90 8.76 -8.45
CA ARG A 140 5.49 9.16 -8.42
C ARG A 140 5.12 9.85 -7.09
N VAL A 141 5.53 9.27 -5.97
CA VAL A 141 5.28 9.85 -4.64
C VAL A 141 5.96 11.20 -4.50
N SER A 142 7.18 11.35 -5.02
CA SER A 142 7.90 12.63 -5.06
C SER A 142 7.17 13.68 -5.90
N ALA A 143 6.69 13.31 -7.09
CA ALA A 143 5.96 14.23 -7.96
C ALA A 143 4.65 14.74 -7.32
N VAL A 144 3.89 13.86 -6.67
CA VAL A 144 2.65 14.23 -5.97
C VAL A 144 2.92 15.07 -4.73
N SER A 145 3.99 14.76 -4.00
CA SER A 145 4.42 15.54 -2.83
C SER A 145 4.81 16.96 -3.24
N LEU A 146 5.56 17.11 -4.33
CA LEU A 146 5.94 18.41 -4.87
C LEU A 146 4.72 19.22 -5.32
N LEU A 147 3.78 18.59 -6.04
CA LEU A 147 2.53 19.25 -6.45
C LEU A 147 1.73 19.73 -5.23
N SER A 148 1.65 18.90 -4.18
CA SER A 148 0.94 19.24 -2.95
C SER A 148 1.60 20.41 -2.21
N GLN A 149 2.94 20.47 -2.20
CA GLN A 149 3.70 21.59 -1.63
C GLN A 149 3.50 22.89 -2.43
N GLN A 150 3.51 22.81 -3.76
CA GLN A 150 3.28 23.95 -4.65
C GLN A 150 1.89 24.57 -4.47
N LEU A 151 0.89 23.73 -4.21
CA LEU A 151 -0.48 24.17 -3.93
C LEU A 151 -0.64 24.66 -2.47
N GLY A 152 0.34 24.43 -1.60
CA GLY A 152 0.35 24.73 -0.15
C GLY A 152 0.02 26.17 0.22
N GLY A 153 0.38 27.12 -0.64
CA GLY A 153 0.11 28.55 -0.44
C GLY A 153 -1.25 29.04 -0.93
N GLN A 154 -2.06 28.18 -1.55
CA GLN A 154 -3.33 28.58 -2.16
C GLN A 154 -4.49 28.57 -1.14
N PRO A 155 -5.30 29.64 -1.09
CA PRO A 155 -6.50 29.67 -0.25
C PRO A 155 -7.48 28.60 -0.74
N GLY A 156 -7.75 27.60 0.11
CA GLY A 156 -8.63 26.46 -0.22
C GLY A 156 -8.02 25.10 0.14
N LEU A 157 -6.69 24.97 0.10
CA LEU A 157 -6.02 23.71 0.40
C LEU A 157 -6.16 23.30 1.88
N ALA A 158 -6.29 24.26 2.80
CA ALA A 158 -6.54 23.99 4.22
C ALA A 158 -7.81 23.16 4.47
N LYS A 159 -8.80 23.20 3.56
CA LYS A 159 -9.98 22.32 3.60
C LYS A 159 -9.67 20.91 3.09
N ALA A 160 -8.73 20.75 2.15
CA ALA A 160 -8.27 19.45 1.63
C ALA A 160 -7.59 18.60 2.71
N PHE A 161 -6.93 19.25 3.66
CA PHE A 161 -6.28 18.60 4.81
C PHE A 161 -7.26 18.17 5.91
N ARG A 162 -8.57 18.44 5.76
CA ARG A 162 -9.58 17.93 6.69
C ARG A 162 -10.17 16.63 6.16
N ARG A 163 -10.32 15.64 7.05
CA ARG A 163 -11.14 14.47 6.75
C ARG A 163 -12.59 14.89 6.51
N SER A 164 -13.24 14.20 5.59
CA SER A 164 -14.69 14.30 5.37
C SER A 164 -15.35 12.95 5.58
N ALA A 165 -16.68 12.92 5.67
CA ALA A 165 -17.44 11.67 5.81
C ALA A 165 -17.24 10.70 4.63
N ARG A 166 -16.77 11.19 3.47
CA ARG A 166 -16.57 10.39 2.25
C ARG A 166 -15.11 10.27 1.80
N TRP A 167 -14.20 11.06 2.37
CA TRP A 167 -12.82 11.15 1.89
C TRP A 167 -11.82 11.31 3.05
N PRO A 168 -10.71 10.54 3.04
CA PRO A 168 -9.55 10.79 3.88
C PRO A 168 -9.01 12.19 3.62
N SER A 169 -8.26 12.73 4.58
CA SER A 169 -7.58 14.00 4.35
C SER A 169 -6.47 13.83 3.31
N LEU A 170 -6.08 14.93 2.69
CA LEU A 170 -4.89 15.00 1.85
C LEU A 170 -3.63 14.51 2.58
N ALA A 171 -3.52 14.81 3.89
CA ALA A 171 -2.42 14.33 4.72
C ALA A 171 -2.41 12.80 4.84
N ASP A 172 -3.56 12.18 5.12
CA ASP A 172 -3.66 10.72 5.22
C ASP A 172 -3.23 10.05 3.91
N MET A 173 -3.69 10.57 2.77
CA MET A 173 -3.34 10.00 1.47
C MET A 173 -1.83 10.12 1.16
N LEU A 174 -1.22 11.26 1.50
CA LEU A 174 0.22 11.45 1.34
C LEU A 174 1.02 10.55 2.28
N GLU A 175 0.57 10.38 3.52
CA GLU A 175 1.15 9.44 4.49
C GLU A 175 1.13 8.01 3.93
N TRP A 176 -0.02 7.55 3.41
CA TRP A 176 -0.11 6.22 2.80
C TRP A 176 0.82 6.04 1.60
N LEU A 177 0.98 7.07 0.77
CA LEU A 177 1.93 7.03 -0.34
C LEU A 177 3.37 6.89 0.14
N LEU A 178 3.74 7.61 1.19
CA LEU A 178 5.07 7.51 1.80
C LEU A 178 5.30 6.13 2.43
N ASP A 179 4.29 5.57 3.09
CA ASP A 179 4.35 4.21 3.65
C ASP A 179 4.57 3.15 2.55
N ILE A 180 3.89 3.28 1.41
CA ILE A 180 4.07 2.40 0.25
C ILE A 180 5.48 2.52 -0.33
N GLU A 181 5.98 3.74 -0.52
CA GLU A 181 7.32 3.99 -1.04
C GLU A 181 8.39 3.40 -0.11
N ALA A 182 8.25 3.65 1.19
CA ALA A 182 9.13 3.09 2.21
C ALA A 182 9.09 1.56 2.24
N PHE A 183 7.92 0.95 2.05
CA PHE A 183 7.77 -0.50 1.95
C PHE A 183 8.55 -1.08 0.76
N TYR A 184 8.36 -0.54 -0.45
CA TYR A 184 9.08 -1.00 -1.63
C TYR A 184 10.59 -0.82 -1.48
N HIS A 185 11.01 0.36 -1.02
CA HIS A 185 12.41 0.68 -0.84
C HIS A 185 13.10 -0.27 0.16
N ARG A 186 12.49 -0.45 1.34
CA ARG A 186 13.01 -1.34 2.38
C ARG A 186 13.10 -2.78 1.88
N THR A 187 12.03 -3.29 1.26
CA THR A 187 12.00 -4.68 0.78
C THR A 187 13.04 -4.89 -0.33
N CYS A 188 13.19 -3.96 -1.27
CA CYS A 188 14.24 -3.99 -2.29
C CYS A 188 15.65 -4.07 -1.69
N LEU A 189 15.92 -3.25 -0.67
CA LEU A 189 17.22 -3.26 0.01
C LEU A 189 17.46 -4.59 0.72
N GLU A 190 16.46 -5.12 1.43
CA GLU A 190 16.58 -6.40 2.13
C GLU A 190 16.83 -7.56 1.15
N VAL A 191 16.11 -7.59 0.03
CA VAL A 191 16.32 -8.60 -1.03
C VAL A 191 17.72 -8.46 -1.62
N LYS A 192 18.16 -7.24 -1.94
CA LYS A 192 19.50 -6.99 -2.46
C LYS A 192 20.58 -7.46 -1.49
N LEU A 193 20.43 -7.17 -0.19
CA LEU A 193 21.38 -7.59 0.83
C LEU A 193 21.42 -9.11 0.97
N LEU A 194 20.26 -9.78 0.96
CA LEU A 194 20.18 -11.24 1.01
C LEU A 194 20.96 -11.88 -0.15
N LEU A 195 20.75 -11.39 -1.38
CA LEU A 195 21.40 -11.94 -2.57
C LEU A 195 22.91 -11.63 -2.62
N LEU A 196 23.34 -10.45 -2.16
CA LEU A 196 24.77 -10.08 -2.08
C LEU A 196 25.56 -10.89 -1.06
N GLN A 197 24.90 -11.43 -0.02
CA GLN A 197 25.56 -12.26 0.99
C GLN A 197 25.78 -13.70 0.51
N VAL A 198 25.22 -14.09 -0.64
CA VAL A 198 25.34 -15.44 -1.17
C VAL A 198 26.76 -15.69 -1.67
N ARG A 199 27.35 -16.78 -1.18
CA ARG A 199 28.65 -17.28 -1.66
C ARG A 199 28.46 -18.66 -2.28
N HIS A 200 28.97 -18.87 -3.49
CA HIS A 200 28.87 -20.17 -4.19
C HIS A 200 29.50 -21.35 -3.42
N GLU A 201 30.42 -21.06 -2.50
CA GLU A 201 31.11 -22.05 -1.69
C GLU A 201 30.31 -22.46 -0.44
N ASP A 202 29.41 -21.58 0.02
CA ASP A 202 28.58 -21.80 1.21
C ASP A 202 27.31 -22.55 0.84
N LEU A 203 27.42 -23.87 0.69
CA LEU A 203 26.30 -24.73 0.35
C LEU A 203 25.19 -24.71 1.41
N ALA A 204 25.52 -24.47 2.69
CA ALA A 204 24.53 -24.38 3.75
C ALA A 204 23.70 -23.09 3.63
N GLY A 205 24.38 -21.96 3.39
CA GLY A 205 23.72 -20.69 3.09
C GLY A 205 22.82 -20.78 1.85
N LEU A 206 23.30 -21.40 0.77
CA LEU A 206 22.51 -21.62 -0.45
C LEU A 206 21.27 -22.48 -0.22
N GLN A 207 21.35 -23.53 0.61
CA GLN A 207 20.20 -24.35 0.98
C GLN A 207 19.19 -23.59 1.86
N ALA A 208 19.67 -22.67 2.69
CA ALA A 208 18.83 -21.86 3.58
C ALA A 208 18.13 -20.68 2.89
N LEU A 209 18.54 -20.32 1.65
CA LEU A 209 18.02 -19.17 0.92
C LEU A 209 16.49 -19.11 0.80
N PRO A 210 15.77 -20.19 0.46
CA PRO A 210 14.30 -20.15 0.38
C PRO A 210 13.63 -19.80 1.72
N ALA A 211 14.18 -20.30 2.83
CA ALA A 211 13.66 -19.99 4.17
C ALA A 211 13.97 -18.53 4.54
N ALA A 212 15.18 -18.05 4.28
CA ALA A 212 15.55 -16.65 4.50
C ALA A 212 14.67 -15.69 3.68
N TRP A 213 14.37 -16.05 2.43
CA TRP A 213 13.44 -15.33 1.56
C TRP A 213 12.02 -15.27 2.13
N ALA A 214 11.48 -16.42 2.56
CA ALA A 214 10.15 -16.47 3.16
C ALA A 214 10.04 -15.60 4.43
N HIS A 215 11.05 -15.65 5.29
CA HIS A 215 11.12 -14.80 6.49
C HIS A 215 11.18 -13.31 6.16
N LEU A 216 11.96 -12.93 5.14
CA LEU A 216 12.05 -11.55 4.65
C LEU A 216 10.67 -11.05 4.20
N LEU A 217 9.98 -11.81 3.36
CA LEU A 217 8.65 -11.43 2.86
C LEU A 217 7.61 -11.34 3.99
N GLN A 218 7.66 -12.26 4.95
CA GLN A 218 6.78 -12.22 6.12
C GLN A 218 7.02 -10.97 6.97
N ARG A 219 8.28 -10.57 7.18
CA ARG A 219 8.64 -9.35 7.92
C ARG A 219 8.18 -8.08 7.18
N GLY A 220 8.29 -8.07 5.85
CA GLY A 220 7.79 -6.97 5.02
C GLY A 220 6.29 -6.76 5.18
N GLN A 221 5.51 -7.84 5.30
CA GLN A 221 4.06 -7.80 5.48
C GLN A 221 3.63 -7.29 6.87
N GLN A 222 4.41 -7.55 7.92
CA GLN A 222 4.13 -7.08 9.30
C GLN A 222 4.28 -5.57 9.48
N GLY A 223 4.90 -4.87 8.52
CA GLY A 223 5.04 -3.41 8.53
C GLY A 223 3.88 -2.65 7.90
N LEU A 224 2.92 -3.35 7.29
CA LEU A 224 1.72 -2.76 6.69
C LEU A 224 0.58 -2.84 7.71
N VAL A 225 -0.12 -1.72 7.95
CA VAL A 225 -1.20 -1.63 8.95
C VAL A 225 -2.34 -2.62 8.62
N GLU A 226 -2.68 -3.50 9.56
CA GLU A 226 -3.87 -4.37 9.48
C GLU A 226 -5.14 -3.52 9.53
N GLY A 227 -5.99 -3.63 8.50
CA GLY A 227 -7.37 -3.16 8.54
C GLY A 227 -8.24 -4.09 9.39
N ALA A 228 -9.33 -3.55 9.94
CA ALA A 228 -10.20 -4.18 10.95
C ALA A 228 -10.81 -5.56 10.58
N ASP A 229 -10.68 -6.02 9.32
CA ASP A 229 -11.28 -7.26 8.83
C ASP A 229 -10.27 -8.39 8.54
N GLY A 230 -9.01 -8.27 8.96
CA GLY A 230 -8.03 -9.36 8.89
C GLY A 230 -7.66 -9.83 7.47
N ALA A 231 -8.12 -9.14 6.43
CA ALA A 231 -7.66 -9.36 5.07
C ALA A 231 -6.36 -8.56 4.85
N LEU A 232 -5.29 -9.23 4.41
CA LEU A 232 -4.08 -8.61 3.85
C LEU A 232 -4.42 -7.94 2.52
N VAL A 233 -5.22 -6.88 2.61
CA VAL A 233 -5.49 -5.94 1.56
C VAL A 233 -4.61 -4.76 1.94
N LEU A 234 -3.58 -4.47 1.14
CA LEU A 234 -3.12 -3.08 1.04
C LEU A 234 -4.41 -2.26 0.94
N GLY A 235 -4.75 -1.42 1.93
CA GLY A 235 -6.09 -0.89 2.22
C GLY A 235 -6.79 -0.07 1.11
N TRP A 236 -6.91 -0.63 -0.09
CA TRP A 236 -7.33 0.00 -1.34
C TRP A 236 -8.62 -0.62 -1.89
N GLY A 237 -9.02 -1.82 -1.42
CA GLY A 237 -10.18 -2.56 -1.95
C GLY A 237 -11.53 -1.85 -1.82
N TRP A 238 -11.64 -0.87 -0.93
CA TRP A 238 -12.87 -0.07 -0.73
C TRP A 238 -12.96 1.17 -1.63
N TRP A 239 -11.87 1.60 -2.28
CA TRP A 239 -11.84 2.91 -2.96
C TRP A 239 -11.99 2.84 -4.48
N VAL A 240 -11.79 1.67 -5.10
CA VAL A 240 -11.84 1.50 -6.56
C VAL A 240 -13.17 0.90 -7.04
N THR A 241 -13.99 0.34 -6.14
CA THR A 241 -15.25 -0.34 -6.46
C THR A 241 -16.51 0.51 -6.32
N GLU A 242 -16.46 1.72 -5.74
CA GLU A 242 -17.58 2.67 -5.84
C GLU A 242 -17.59 3.39 -7.20
N GLN A 243 -17.82 2.62 -8.26
CA GLN A 243 -18.46 3.11 -9.47
C GLN A 243 -19.84 2.46 -9.61
N GLY A 244 -20.85 3.10 -9.00
CA GLY A 244 -22.26 2.78 -9.23
C GLY A 244 -23.18 3.58 -8.30
N PRO A 245 -24.23 4.25 -8.80
CA PRO A 245 -25.19 4.92 -7.95
C PRO A 245 -26.12 3.88 -7.33
N GLY A 246 -25.86 3.47 -6.10
CA GLY A 246 -26.66 2.46 -5.42
C GLY A 246 -26.44 2.49 -3.92
N ILE A 247 -27.33 3.20 -3.23
CA ILE A 247 -27.43 3.29 -1.78
C ILE A 247 -27.51 1.88 -1.17
N VAL A 248 -26.56 1.49 -0.31
CA VAL A 248 -26.82 0.61 0.84
C VAL A 248 -25.90 1.05 1.99
N GLY A 249 -26.52 1.40 3.12
CA GLY A 249 -25.81 1.87 4.30
C GLY A 249 -24.93 0.80 4.92
N ALA A 250 -23.72 1.22 5.31
CA ALA A 250 -22.91 0.54 6.30
C ALA A 250 -22.56 1.57 7.36
N GLU A 251 -22.90 1.27 8.61
CA GLU A 251 -22.68 2.12 9.77
C GLU A 251 -21.20 2.46 9.93
N VAL A 252 -20.94 3.75 10.16
CA VAL A 252 -19.62 4.30 10.41
C VAL A 252 -19.21 3.95 11.84
N HIS A 253 -18.45 2.88 12.03
CA HIS A 253 -17.74 2.66 13.29
C HIS A 253 -16.31 3.23 13.20
N LEU A 254 -16.15 4.38 13.86
CA LEU A 254 -14.91 5.13 14.03
C LEU A 254 -13.91 4.33 14.88
N CYS A 255 -12.77 3.96 14.30
CA CYS A 255 -11.56 3.68 15.09
C CYS A 255 -10.64 4.91 15.05
N SER A 256 -10.69 5.69 16.13
CA SER A 256 -9.60 6.62 16.47
C SER A 256 -8.44 5.82 17.05
N VAL A 257 -7.27 5.90 16.44
CA VAL A 257 -6.01 5.53 17.11
C VAL A 257 -5.37 6.81 17.61
N HIS A 258 -5.54 7.07 18.91
CA HIS A 258 -4.64 7.94 19.66
C HIS A 258 -3.25 7.28 19.64
N ARG A 259 -2.27 7.92 18.97
CA ARG A 259 -0.86 7.73 19.34
C ARG A 259 -0.64 8.55 20.60
N GLY A 260 -0.63 7.88 21.76
CA GLY A 260 -0.16 8.49 22.99
C GLY A 260 1.34 8.75 22.90
N ILE A 261 1.72 10.02 22.99
CA ILE A 261 2.79 10.51 23.88
C ILE A 261 2.21 11.73 24.60
#